data_AF-A0A366L5B7-F1
#
_entry.id   AF-A0A366L5B7-F1
#
_cell.length_a   1.000
_cell.length_b   1.000
_cell.length_c   1.000
_cell.angle_alpha   90.00
_cell.angle_beta   90.00
_cell.angle_gamma   90.00
#
_symmetry.space_group_name_H-M   'P 1'
#
loop_
_entity.id
_entity.type
_entity.pdbx_description
1 polymer ?
#
loop_
_entity_poly.entity_id
_entity_poly.type
_entity_poly.pdbx_seq_one_letter_code
_entity_poly.pdbx_strand_id
1 'polypeptide(L)'
;MKKILTLCLMLVSLFTFGNGKYRDKIALRVLYVGYNPDKPMPKNVVYYSTTPAIIEKIYKTRMADFKAFLELRFTEVKVVDVADYKPDMSDGVDVTLMDAGPVNMPANFNRPMVLMHAMAPNVGLPLGLKFDWYCQCLDDEALNIKTDHPIFNTPNAVKLTMVKKPTPGSFFNGHQAATTPKEMEMWQVVKQGFSSKEPYLIGMVSHGEGFNDSPDAESISGGVCLKNAEAVALGRQGNYFMWGFAGSPDYMTDEAKDVFVNAICYIKKFDHKAAMVKKVQIETRSGIDELVYRLNKDLYNQAIVSRREGNLRMLKMQQELKDKKAKGEDIGHGNEMFLKMPVTNDTQSFEDYVKGFAGDSLFRLYGTNIGHYHKYYRENYEYFYPSGVYTLQLDRDAQKLGISNRKVALLDKCVSLLEHGKDVAMAQRLLERYTTQNFTKAADWRNWLNQNRNNLFYTESGGFKFMVNTYGKTVPLGEQHSYQLPKAVVGGEPTTADPVAVSARFIPGNGNKKDSLVIEAKILKGWHIYAYVSKDNPFIVTETRLELPEGAIADQEWKTTAAIPYPGNEGMFIFEGKANFRLLIDYSQAKAGTKIKCGLYYQVCDETKCYPPKEKMLEISI
;
A
#
# COMPACT_ATOMS: atom_id res chain seq x y z
N MET A 1 -34.53 67.54 5.11
CA MET A 1 -33.15 67.15 5.49
C MET A 1 -32.99 65.71 6.01
N LYS A 2 -34.04 64.87 6.17
CA LYS A 2 -33.89 63.47 6.63
C LYS A 2 -33.93 62.39 5.54
N LYS A 3 -34.15 62.73 4.26
CA LYS A 3 -34.19 61.76 3.14
C LYS A 3 -32.94 61.74 2.24
N ILE A 4 -32.01 62.68 2.43
CA ILE A 4 -30.76 62.74 1.63
C ILE A 4 -29.59 62.04 2.36
N LEU A 5 -29.65 61.95 3.69
CA LEU A 5 -28.58 61.30 4.48
C LEU A 5 -28.60 59.77 4.41
N THR A 6 -29.76 59.15 4.10
CA THR A 6 -29.89 57.69 4.00
C THR A 6 -29.40 57.16 2.64
N LEU A 7 -29.43 57.99 1.59
CA LEU A 7 -28.95 57.59 0.25
C LEU A 7 -27.42 57.63 0.16
N CYS A 8 -26.75 58.55 0.88
CA CYS A 8 -25.29 58.59 0.95
C CYS A 8 -24.69 57.46 1.80
N LEU A 9 -25.40 56.93 2.80
CA LEU A 9 -24.91 55.77 3.56
C LEU A 9 -25.07 54.43 2.82
N MET A 10 -26.04 54.30 1.91
CA MET A 10 -26.16 53.10 1.05
C MET A 10 -25.16 53.07 -0.11
N LEU A 11 -24.68 54.23 -0.58
CA LEU A 11 -23.67 54.33 -1.63
C LEU A 11 -22.23 54.11 -1.13
N VAL A 12 -21.97 54.28 0.18
CA VAL A 12 -20.66 53.96 0.78
C VAL A 12 -20.56 52.50 1.25
N SER A 13 -21.69 51.82 1.49
CA SER A 13 -21.71 50.38 1.79
C SER A 13 -21.62 49.47 0.55
N LEU A 14 -21.72 50.02 -0.66
CA LEU A 14 -21.60 49.27 -1.93
C LEU A 14 -20.18 49.26 -2.52
N PHE A 15 -19.20 49.91 -1.87
CA PHE A 15 -17.79 49.88 -2.28
C PHE A 15 -16.86 49.05 -1.37
N THR A 16 -17.38 48.34 -0.37
CA THR A 16 -16.57 47.47 0.51
C THR A 16 -16.85 45.97 0.37
N PHE A 17 -17.74 45.55 -0.53
CA PHE A 17 -17.92 44.15 -0.91
C PHE A 17 -17.53 43.96 -2.38
N GLY A 18 -16.23 43.87 -2.63
CA GLY A 18 -15.70 43.72 -3.98
C GLY A 18 -14.20 43.91 -4.13
N ASN A 19 -13.43 43.68 -3.08
CA ASN A 19 -11.98 43.47 -3.20
C ASN A 19 -11.66 42.18 -2.45
N GLY A 20 -12.06 41.05 -3.02
CA GLY A 20 -11.29 39.84 -2.79
C GLY A 20 -9.88 40.20 -3.24
N LYS A 21 -8.94 40.38 -2.29
CA LYS A 21 -7.53 40.58 -2.63
C LYS A 21 -7.17 39.46 -3.60
N TYR A 22 -7.01 39.79 -4.88
CA TYR A 22 -6.35 38.90 -5.82
C TYR A 22 -4.98 38.68 -5.20
N ARG A 23 -4.75 37.49 -4.61
CA ARG A 23 -3.40 37.09 -4.22
C ARG A 23 -2.60 37.12 -5.51
N ASP A 24 -1.47 37.83 -5.50
CA ASP A 24 -0.56 37.78 -6.64
C ASP A 24 -0.26 36.32 -6.94
N LYS A 25 -0.31 35.97 -8.23
CA LYS A 25 0.01 34.61 -8.67
C LYS A 25 1.43 34.27 -8.26
N ILE A 26 1.63 33.06 -7.78
CA ILE A 26 2.93 32.54 -7.42
C ILE A 26 3.72 32.34 -8.71
N ALA A 27 4.93 32.90 -8.78
CA ALA A 27 5.81 32.84 -9.93
C ALA A 27 6.44 31.44 -10.08
N LEU A 28 5.63 30.48 -10.53
CA LEU A 28 6.05 29.13 -10.91
C LEU A 28 5.34 28.73 -12.20
N ARG A 29 6.04 27.90 -12.98
CA ARG A 29 5.51 27.24 -14.18
C ARG A 29 5.13 25.81 -13.79
N VAL A 30 3.85 25.47 -13.89
CA VAL A 30 3.32 24.18 -13.47
C VAL A 30 2.80 23.40 -14.68
N LEU A 31 3.20 22.14 -14.81
CA LEU A 31 2.63 21.20 -15.77
C LEU A 31 1.70 20.23 -15.04
N TYR A 32 0.42 20.19 -15.42
CA TYR A 32 -0.51 19.16 -14.96
C TYR A 32 -0.68 18.08 -16.04
N VAL A 33 -0.45 16.82 -15.65
CA VAL A 33 -0.57 15.63 -16.50
C VAL A 33 -1.79 14.84 -16.02
N GLY A 34 -2.84 14.81 -16.83
CA GLY A 34 -4.12 14.17 -16.50
C GLY A 34 -4.72 13.43 -17.70
N TYR A 35 -5.97 12.97 -17.57
CA TYR A 35 -6.74 12.47 -18.73
C TYR A 35 -7.49 13.63 -19.40
N ASN A 36 -7.31 13.80 -20.71
CA ASN A 36 -8.07 14.76 -21.49
C ASN A 36 -9.45 14.17 -21.85
N PRO A 37 -10.56 14.80 -21.43
CA PRO A 37 -11.91 14.30 -21.73
C PRO A 37 -12.25 14.26 -23.22
N ASP A 38 -11.54 15.00 -24.07
CA ASP A 38 -11.71 14.96 -25.53
C ASP A 38 -11.16 13.67 -26.15
N LYS A 39 -10.37 12.89 -25.41
CA LYS A 39 -9.87 11.57 -25.84
C LYS A 39 -10.75 10.45 -25.29
N PRO A 40 -10.84 9.31 -25.99
CA PRO A 40 -11.54 8.12 -25.47
C PRO A 40 -10.96 7.67 -24.14
N MET A 41 -11.83 7.41 -23.16
CA MET A 41 -11.42 6.89 -21.85
C MET A 41 -10.73 5.53 -22.00
N PRO A 42 -9.49 5.37 -21.50
CA PRO A 42 -8.82 4.09 -21.49
C PRO A 42 -9.62 3.05 -20.69
N LYS A 43 -9.49 1.76 -21.06
CA LYS A 43 -10.13 0.64 -20.34
C LYS A 43 -9.77 0.63 -18.84
N ASN A 44 -8.51 0.97 -18.54
CA ASN A 44 -8.01 1.04 -17.18
C ASN A 44 -7.53 2.47 -16.93
N VAL A 45 -8.18 3.18 -16.02
CA VAL A 45 -7.74 4.48 -15.51
C VAL A 45 -7.18 4.32 -14.10
N VAL A 46 -6.35 5.26 -13.67
CA VAL A 46 -5.69 5.21 -12.35
C VAL A 46 -6.58 5.66 -11.18
N TYR A 47 -7.86 5.96 -11.44
CA TYR A 47 -8.81 6.41 -10.43
C TYR A 47 -9.57 5.23 -9.82
N TYR A 48 -9.63 5.19 -8.48
CA TYR A 48 -10.32 4.15 -7.73
C TYR A 48 -11.54 4.75 -7.03
N SER A 49 -12.67 4.05 -7.12
CA SER A 49 -13.89 4.37 -6.39
C SER A 49 -14.71 3.11 -6.16
N THR A 50 -15.44 3.05 -5.05
CA THR A 50 -16.48 2.04 -4.82
C THR A 50 -17.72 2.28 -5.68
N THR A 51 -17.79 3.44 -6.35
CA THR A 51 -18.91 3.84 -7.23
C THR A 51 -18.40 4.11 -8.66
N PRO A 52 -18.57 3.17 -9.62
CA PRO A 52 -18.03 3.32 -10.99
C PRO A 52 -18.45 4.61 -11.71
N ALA A 53 -19.68 5.09 -11.48
CA ALA A 53 -20.18 6.33 -12.09
C ALA A 53 -19.36 7.58 -11.69
N ILE A 54 -18.69 7.58 -10.53
CA ILE A 54 -17.80 8.66 -10.12
C ILE A 54 -16.58 8.71 -11.04
N ILE A 55 -16.05 7.57 -11.47
CA ILE A 55 -14.88 7.52 -12.37
C ILE A 55 -15.23 8.20 -13.70
N GLU A 56 -16.38 7.90 -14.28
CA GLU A 56 -16.84 8.53 -15.54
C GLU A 56 -17.05 10.04 -15.39
N LYS A 57 -17.61 10.49 -14.26
CA LYS A 57 -17.77 11.92 -13.96
C LYS A 57 -16.42 12.62 -13.88
N ILE A 58 -15.48 12.03 -13.13
CA ILE A 58 -14.16 12.63 -12.90
C ILE A 58 -13.31 12.63 -14.15
N TYR A 59 -13.39 11.59 -14.98
CA TYR A 59 -12.73 11.59 -16.28
C TYR A 59 -13.12 12.82 -17.11
N LYS A 60 -14.39 13.25 -17.03
CA LYS A 60 -14.92 14.41 -17.78
C LYS A 60 -14.50 15.77 -17.22
N THR A 61 -14.35 15.91 -15.89
CA THR A 61 -14.19 17.23 -15.26
C THR A 61 -12.80 17.50 -14.70
N ARG A 62 -12.10 16.47 -14.20
CA ARG A 62 -10.94 16.65 -13.30
C ARG A 62 -9.80 17.46 -13.91
N MET A 63 -9.47 17.26 -15.18
CA MET A 63 -8.43 18.06 -15.85
C MET A 63 -8.81 19.54 -15.92
N ALA A 64 -10.07 19.86 -16.23
CA ALA A 64 -10.56 21.23 -16.26
C ALA A 64 -10.56 21.86 -14.85
N ASP A 65 -10.99 21.09 -13.83
CA ASP A 65 -11.00 21.52 -12.43
C ASP A 65 -9.58 21.90 -11.97
N PHE A 66 -8.59 21.04 -12.23
CA PHE A 66 -7.18 21.33 -11.93
C PHE A 66 -6.64 22.50 -12.73
N LYS A 67 -6.94 22.58 -14.04
CA LYS A 67 -6.52 23.70 -14.88
C LYS A 67 -6.98 25.03 -14.28
N ALA A 68 -8.28 25.16 -14.02
CA ALA A 68 -8.87 26.38 -13.47
C ALA A 68 -8.28 26.72 -12.10
N PHE A 69 -8.17 25.72 -11.22
CA PHE A 69 -7.59 25.89 -9.90
C PHE A 69 -6.13 26.38 -9.95
N LEU A 70 -5.29 25.78 -10.78
CA LEU A 70 -3.87 26.13 -10.88
C LEU A 70 -3.68 27.50 -11.55
N GLU A 71 -4.47 27.84 -12.58
CA GLU A 71 -4.39 29.12 -13.27
C GLU A 71 -4.76 30.30 -12.36
N LEU A 72 -5.55 30.07 -11.31
CA LEU A 72 -5.83 31.07 -10.28
C LEU A 72 -4.66 31.29 -9.30
N ARG A 73 -3.66 30.39 -9.27
CA ARG A 73 -2.61 30.37 -8.25
C ARG A 73 -1.20 30.58 -8.81
N PHE A 74 -0.94 30.17 -10.05
CA PHE A 74 0.38 30.19 -10.65
C PHE A 74 0.43 31.03 -11.92
N THR A 75 1.58 31.63 -12.20
CA THR A 75 1.77 32.54 -13.33
C THR A 75 1.69 31.84 -14.69
N GLU A 76 2.17 30.59 -14.78
CA GLU A 76 2.11 29.80 -16.01
C GLU A 76 1.64 28.38 -15.67
N VAL A 77 0.60 27.93 -16.36
CA VAL A 77 0.04 26.58 -16.20
C VAL A 77 -0.12 25.96 -17.58
N LYS A 78 0.39 24.74 -17.73
CA LYS A 78 0.15 23.89 -18.89
C LYS A 78 -0.55 22.63 -18.44
N VAL A 79 -1.43 22.12 -19.30
CA VAL A 79 -2.07 20.82 -19.13
C VAL A 79 -1.71 19.94 -20.32
N VAL A 80 -1.54 18.65 -20.08
CA VAL A 80 -1.30 17.67 -21.12
C VAL A 80 -2.03 16.37 -20.80
N ASP A 81 -2.54 15.72 -21.84
CA ASP A 81 -3.03 14.35 -21.72
C ASP A 81 -1.86 13.39 -21.44
N VAL A 82 -2.07 12.44 -20.54
CA VAL A 82 -1.01 11.49 -20.14
C VAL A 82 -0.44 10.70 -21.31
N ALA A 83 -1.23 10.39 -22.35
CA ALA A 83 -0.73 9.65 -23.51
C ALA A 83 0.27 10.47 -24.36
N ASP A 84 0.23 11.81 -24.24
CA ASP A 84 1.13 12.72 -24.95
C ASP A 84 2.29 13.19 -24.07
N TYR A 85 2.24 12.93 -22.76
CA TYR A 85 3.29 13.33 -21.84
C TYR A 85 4.60 12.61 -22.13
N LYS A 86 5.68 13.38 -22.18
CA LYS A 86 7.05 12.88 -22.25
C LYS A 86 7.87 13.47 -21.08
N PRO A 87 8.79 12.70 -20.47
CA PRO A 87 9.55 13.17 -19.30
C PRO A 87 10.30 14.49 -19.51
N ASP A 88 10.82 14.75 -20.71
CA ASP A 88 11.53 15.98 -21.11
C ASP A 88 10.63 17.23 -21.08
N MET A 89 9.31 17.08 -21.15
CA MET A 89 8.38 18.20 -20.92
C MET A 89 8.55 18.82 -19.52
N SER A 90 9.02 18.04 -18.54
CA SER A 90 9.29 18.53 -17.18
C SER A 90 10.54 19.42 -17.09
N ASP A 91 11.39 19.47 -18.12
CA ASP A 91 12.55 20.38 -18.17
C ASP A 91 12.11 21.83 -18.46
N GLY A 92 10.97 22.00 -19.12
CA GLY A 92 10.40 23.31 -19.46
C GLY A 92 9.59 23.97 -18.34
N VAL A 93 9.41 23.29 -17.20
CA VAL A 93 8.58 23.77 -16.08
C VAL A 93 9.30 23.63 -14.74
N ASP A 94 8.72 24.23 -13.70
CA ASP A 94 9.27 24.22 -12.35
C ASP A 94 8.77 23.02 -11.55
N VAL A 95 7.51 22.61 -11.73
CA VAL A 95 6.91 21.45 -11.08
C VAL A 95 5.94 20.73 -12.02
N THR A 96 5.99 19.40 -12.04
CA THR A 96 5.01 18.55 -12.72
C THR A 96 4.05 17.90 -11.71
N LEU A 97 2.75 18.01 -11.94
CA LEU A 97 1.71 17.28 -11.23
C LEU A 97 1.31 16.06 -12.04
N MET A 98 1.61 14.87 -11.53
CA MET A 98 1.31 13.60 -12.19
C MET A 98 0.05 12.99 -11.56
N ASP A 99 -1.07 13.08 -12.28
CA ASP A 99 -2.39 12.65 -11.80
C ASP A 99 -3.00 11.50 -12.62
N ALA A 100 -2.42 11.18 -13.77
CA ALA A 100 -2.87 10.11 -14.66
C ALA A 100 -1.71 9.20 -15.12
N GLY A 101 -2.04 7.97 -15.50
CA GLY A 101 -1.09 6.96 -15.98
C GLY A 101 -1.66 6.10 -17.13
N PRO A 102 -0.88 5.15 -17.66
CA PRO A 102 0.48 4.81 -17.24
C PRO A 102 1.53 5.82 -17.73
N VAL A 103 2.65 5.92 -17.01
CA VAL A 103 3.84 6.66 -17.46
C VAL A 103 5.08 5.81 -17.23
N ASN A 104 6.08 5.97 -18.09
CA ASN A 104 7.39 5.34 -17.91
C ASN A 104 8.43 6.43 -17.62
N MET A 105 8.87 6.51 -16.36
CA MET A 105 9.80 7.53 -15.91
C MET A 105 11.25 7.03 -16.04
N PRO A 106 12.17 7.84 -16.59
CA PRO A 106 13.55 7.44 -16.70
C PRO A 106 14.21 7.43 -15.32
N ALA A 107 15.10 6.47 -15.07
CA ALA A 107 15.71 6.24 -13.77
C ALA A 107 16.56 7.43 -13.26
N ASN A 108 16.98 8.32 -14.16
CA ASN A 108 17.72 9.54 -13.87
C ASN A 108 16.83 10.81 -13.79
N PHE A 109 15.50 10.67 -13.82
CA PHE A 109 14.60 11.82 -13.69
C PHE A 109 14.82 12.54 -12.35
N ASN A 110 15.07 13.85 -12.42
CA ASN A 110 15.47 14.64 -11.26
C ASN A 110 14.75 16.01 -11.17
N ARG A 111 13.67 16.22 -11.94
CA ARG A 111 12.84 17.43 -11.89
C ARG A 111 11.75 17.31 -10.80
N PRO A 112 11.28 18.40 -10.17
CA PRO A 112 10.27 18.32 -9.12
C PRO A 112 8.95 17.74 -9.62
N MET A 113 8.40 16.76 -8.89
CA MET A 113 7.14 16.11 -9.24
C MET A 113 6.25 15.86 -8.02
N VAL A 114 4.97 16.21 -8.13
CA VAL A 114 3.94 15.77 -7.19
C VAL A 114 3.21 14.58 -7.80
N LEU A 115 3.20 13.46 -7.09
CA LEU A 115 2.52 12.23 -7.47
C LEU A 115 1.17 12.16 -6.74
N MET A 116 0.07 12.21 -7.48
CA MET A 116 -1.27 12.16 -6.91
C MET A 116 -1.72 10.71 -6.69
N HIS A 117 -2.27 10.40 -5.53
CA HIS A 117 -2.94 9.11 -5.22
C HIS A 117 -2.17 7.87 -5.73
N ALA A 118 -2.76 7.08 -6.62
CA ALA A 118 -2.20 5.87 -7.22
C ALA A 118 -0.95 6.14 -8.10
N MET A 119 -0.71 7.38 -8.54
CA MET A 119 0.53 7.71 -9.23
C MET A 119 1.77 7.62 -8.33
N ALA A 120 1.60 7.72 -7.01
CA ALA A 120 2.70 7.57 -6.06
C ALA A 120 3.39 6.20 -6.21
N PRO A 121 2.69 5.05 -6.09
CA PRO A 121 3.30 3.75 -6.37
C PRO A 121 3.52 3.43 -7.85
N ASN A 122 2.69 3.94 -8.77
CA ASN A 122 2.89 3.65 -10.20
C ASN A 122 4.20 4.23 -10.74
N VAL A 123 4.64 5.37 -10.21
CA VAL A 123 5.97 5.95 -10.51
C VAL A 123 7.01 5.49 -9.49
N GLY A 124 6.63 5.37 -8.23
CA GLY A 124 7.53 5.07 -7.12
C GLY A 124 8.13 3.68 -7.18
N LEU A 125 7.33 2.64 -7.39
CA LEU A 125 7.81 1.25 -7.41
C LEU A 125 8.86 1.01 -8.52
N PRO A 126 8.65 1.41 -9.79
CA PRO A 126 9.66 1.24 -10.85
C PRO A 126 10.97 1.96 -10.58
N LEU A 127 10.92 3.12 -9.91
CA LEU A 127 12.09 3.93 -9.58
C LEU A 127 12.76 3.54 -8.26
N GLY A 128 12.13 2.66 -7.47
CA GLY A 128 12.58 2.31 -6.13
C GLY A 128 12.38 3.44 -5.11
N LEU A 129 11.37 4.30 -5.28
CA LEU A 129 11.00 5.27 -4.27
C LEU A 129 10.33 4.58 -3.07
N LYS A 130 10.30 5.27 -1.93
CA LYS A 130 9.60 4.84 -0.72
C LYS A 130 8.08 4.91 -0.84
N PHE A 131 7.58 5.56 -1.91
CA PHE A 131 6.17 5.57 -2.29
C PHE A 131 5.77 4.23 -2.92
N ASP A 132 5.54 3.24 -2.08
CA ASP A 132 5.09 1.93 -2.50
C ASP A 132 3.58 1.75 -2.34
N TRP A 133 3.09 0.62 -2.85
CA TRP A 133 1.68 0.25 -2.73
C TRP A 133 1.45 -0.36 -1.34
N TYR A 134 1.10 0.47 -0.36
CA TYR A 134 0.64 -0.05 0.92
C TYR A 134 -0.84 -0.38 0.85
N CYS A 135 -1.65 0.60 0.45
CA CYS A 135 -3.09 0.42 0.27
C CYS A 135 -3.74 1.59 -0.47
N GLN A 136 -4.56 1.30 -1.49
CA GLN A 136 -5.53 2.25 -2.03
C GLN A 136 -6.78 2.28 -1.13
N CYS A 137 -6.62 2.80 0.09
CA CYS A 137 -7.71 2.88 1.07
C CYS A 137 -7.61 4.12 1.95
N LEU A 138 -6.96 5.18 1.46
CA LEU A 138 -6.97 6.47 2.15
C LEU A 138 -8.33 7.13 1.96
N ASP A 139 -8.92 7.56 3.06
CA ASP A 139 -10.21 8.25 3.09
C ASP A 139 -10.04 9.77 2.97
N ASP A 140 -10.92 10.56 3.57
CA ASP A 140 -10.98 12.00 3.39
C ASP A 140 -10.17 12.84 4.41
N GLU A 141 -9.60 12.22 5.44
CA GLU A 141 -8.93 12.93 6.54
C GLU A 141 -7.46 12.54 6.72
N ALA A 142 -6.65 13.55 7.04
CA ALA A 142 -5.26 13.42 7.46
C ALA A 142 -5.16 13.30 8.99
N LEU A 143 -4.15 12.57 9.45
CA LEU A 143 -3.81 12.41 10.87
C LEU A 143 -2.29 12.29 11.04
N ASN A 144 -1.78 12.30 12.27
CA ASN A 144 -0.34 12.29 12.57
C ASN A 144 0.41 13.41 11.81
N ILE A 145 -0.17 14.61 11.81
CA ILE A 145 0.27 15.74 10.99
C ILE A 145 1.41 16.50 11.67
N LYS A 146 2.50 16.71 10.94
CA LYS A 146 3.57 17.65 11.33
C LYS A 146 3.16 19.09 11.00
N THR A 147 2.35 19.71 11.85
CA THR A 147 1.74 21.03 11.59
C THR A 147 2.74 22.18 11.48
N ASP A 148 3.97 22.01 11.99
CA ASP A 148 5.10 22.92 11.82
C ASP A 148 5.77 22.83 10.43
N HIS A 149 5.45 21.80 9.65
CA HIS A 149 6.04 21.58 8.34
C HIS A 149 5.70 22.74 7.37
N PRO A 150 6.63 23.14 6.47
CA PRO A 150 6.40 24.27 5.56
C PRO A 150 5.13 24.20 4.71
N ILE A 151 4.63 23.00 4.37
CA ILE A 151 3.41 22.87 3.55
C ILE A 151 2.15 23.38 4.26
N PHE A 152 2.15 23.49 5.58
CA PHE A 152 1.03 24.05 6.33
C PHE A 152 1.18 25.55 6.58
N ASN A 153 2.37 26.10 6.34
CA ASN A 153 2.73 27.43 6.82
C ASN A 153 3.15 28.41 5.70
N THR A 154 3.65 27.92 4.56
CA THR A 154 4.22 28.79 3.50
C THR A 154 4.02 28.21 2.10
N PRO A 155 3.76 29.06 1.08
CA PRO A 155 3.54 30.51 1.15
C PRO A 155 2.19 30.92 1.77
N ASN A 156 1.21 30.03 1.81
CA ASN A 156 -0.06 30.29 2.49
C ASN A 156 0.03 29.79 3.94
N ALA A 157 -0.16 30.66 4.93
CA ALA A 157 -0.31 30.22 6.31
C ALA A 157 -1.71 29.60 6.48
N VAL A 158 -1.78 28.29 6.71
CA VAL A 158 -3.04 27.56 6.82
C VAL A 158 -3.27 27.19 8.29
N LYS A 159 -4.40 27.66 8.83
CA LYS A 159 -4.86 27.22 10.14
C LYS A 159 -5.73 25.99 9.93
N LEU A 160 -5.19 24.81 10.21
CA LEU A 160 -5.92 23.55 10.07
C LEU A 160 -7.07 23.48 11.08
N THR A 161 -8.25 23.11 10.59
CA THR A 161 -9.38 22.75 11.45
C THR A 161 -9.23 21.29 11.89
N MET A 162 -8.50 21.08 12.98
CA MET A 162 -8.33 19.76 13.60
C MET A 162 -9.58 19.39 14.42
N VAL A 163 -10.07 18.18 14.23
CA VAL A 163 -11.20 17.60 14.96
C VAL A 163 -10.76 16.29 15.61
N LYS A 164 -10.96 16.18 16.92
CA LYS A 164 -10.73 14.94 17.64
C LYS A 164 -11.82 13.92 17.33
N LYS A 165 -11.43 12.74 16.85
CA LYS A 165 -12.35 11.65 16.46
C LYS A 165 -11.85 10.29 16.95
N PRO A 166 -12.73 9.27 17.02
CA PRO A 166 -12.30 7.90 17.28
C PRO A 166 -11.25 7.45 16.27
N THR A 167 -10.21 6.79 16.75
CA THR A 167 -9.16 6.20 15.92
C THR A 167 -9.75 5.12 14.99
N PRO A 168 -9.35 5.06 13.71
CA PRO A 168 -9.78 4.00 12.81
C PRO A 168 -9.55 2.62 13.42
N GLY A 169 -10.55 1.73 13.32
CA GLY A 169 -10.51 0.41 13.95
C GLY A 169 -9.31 -0.44 13.50
N SER A 170 -8.87 -0.29 12.25
CA SER A 170 -7.70 -0.98 11.70
C SER A 170 -6.39 -0.62 12.40
N PHE A 171 -6.30 0.51 13.12
CA PHE A 171 -5.08 0.92 13.82
C PHE A 171 -4.86 0.13 15.11
N PHE A 172 -5.84 -0.69 15.50
CA PHE A 172 -5.75 -1.66 16.59
C PHE A 172 -5.42 -3.08 16.08
N ASN A 173 -5.17 -3.24 14.77
CA ASN A 173 -4.75 -4.51 14.19
C ASN A 173 -3.21 -4.55 14.10
N GLY A 174 -2.58 -5.29 15.01
CA GLY A 174 -1.13 -5.51 15.02
C GLY A 174 -0.44 -4.92 16.26
N HIS A 175 0.89 -5.03 16.30
CA HIS A 175 1.68 -4.64 17.48
C HIS A 175 1.52 -3.17 17.90
N GLN A 176 1.20 -2.29 16.95
CA GLN A 176 0.96 -0.86 17.21
C GLN A 176 -0.27 -0.62 18.08
N ALA A 177 -1.22 -1.55 18.14
CA ALA A 177 -2.42 -1.45 18.97
C ALA A 177 -2.11 -1.17 20.45
N ALA A 178 -0.94 -1.59 20.93
CA ALA A 178 -0.50 -1.36 22.30
C ALA A 178 -0.25 0.12 22.63
N THR A 179 0.05 0.95 21.63
CA THR A 179 0.38 2.38 21.79
C THR A 179 -0.58 3.31 21.05
N THR A 180 -1.44 2.80 20.18
CA THR A 180 -2.46 3.56 19.46
C THR A 180 -3.47 4.20 20.44
N PRO A 181 -3.67 5.53 20.42
CA PRO A 181 -4.68 6.19 21.25
C PRO A 181 -6.10 5.84 20.75
N LYS A 182 -7.11 5.95 21.63
CA LYS A 182 -8.52 5.70 21.25
C LYS A 182 -9.13 6.79 20.38
N GLU A 183 -8.57 7.99 20.45
CA GLU A 183 -8.99 9.15 19.67
C GLU A 183 -7.77 9.87 19.12
N MET A 184 -7.89 10.45 17.93
CA MET A 184 -6.82 11.20 17.25
C MET A 184 -7.36 12.51 16.70
N GLU A 185 -6.49 13.52 16.61
CA GLU A 185 -6.77 14.75 15.90
C GLU A 185 -6.71 14.50 14.39
N MET A 186 -7.78 14.87 13.68
CA MET A 186 -7.92 14.64 12.25
C MET A 186 -8.24 15.95 11.52
N TRP A 187 -7.71 16.09 10.31
CA TRP A 187 -7.96 17.24 9.44
C TRP A 187 -8.64 16.78 8.15
N GLN A 188 -9.82 17.33 7.85
CA GLN A 188 -10.53 16.99 6.63
C GLN A 188 -9.85 17.62 5.40
N VAL A 189 -9.31 16.76 4.53
CA VAL A 189 -8.59 17.16 3.31
C VAL A 189 -9.53 17.17 2.11
N VAL A 190 -10.36 16.13 2.00
CA VAL A 190 -11.38 15.97 0.95
C VAL A 190 -12.75 16.11 1.60
N LYS A 191 -13.72 16.72 0.91
CA LYS A 191 -15.08 16.93 1.44
C LYS A 191 -15.88 15.62 1.56
N GLN A 192 -15.53 14.64 0.74
CA GLN A 192 -16.19 13.35 0.60
C GLN A 192 -15.13 12.29 0.32
N GLY A 193 -15.08 11.27 1.18
CA GLY A 193 -14.21 10.10 1.06
C GLY A 193 -14.94 8.89 0.52
N PHE A 194 -14.34 7.71 0.63
CA PHE A 194 -14.99 6.46 0.19
C PHE A 194 -16.00 5.94 1.21
N SER A 195 -15.83 6.30 2.49
CA SER A 195 -16.77 5.96 3.58
C SER A 195 -17.92 6.97 3.72
N SER A 196 -17.88 8.07 2.97
CA SER A 196 -18.91 9.10 3.00
C SER A 196 -20.26 8.61 2.45
N LYS A 197 -21.35 9.26 2.87
CA LYS A 197 -22.71 8.96 2.38
C LYS A 197 -22.80 8.98 0.84
N GLU A 198 -22.06 9.89 0.23
CA GLU A 198 -21.82 9.95 -1.22
C GLU A 198 -20.35 9.61 -1.45
N PRO A 199 -20.02 8.33 -1.72
CA PRO A 199 -18.63 7.91 -1.91
C PRO A 199 -17.96 8.62 -3.08
N TYR A 200 -16.69 8.95 -2.90
CA TYR A 200 -15.88 9.61 -3.92
C TYR A 200 -14.69 8.73 -4.35
N LEU A 201 -13.61 9.37 -4.82
CA LEU A 201 -12.35 8.70 -5.14
C LEU A 201 -11.62 8.29 -3.86
N ILE A 202 -11.01 7.11 -3.93
CA ILE A 202 -10.21 6.52 -2.86
C ILE A 202 -8.77 7.02 -3.02
N GLY A 203 -8.12 7.46 -1.95
CA GLY A 203 -6.71 7.85 -1.98
C GLY A 203 -5.75 6.67 -1.77
N MET A 204 -4.45 6.97 -1.78
CA MET A 204 -3.35 6.02 -1.61
C MET A 204 -2.55 6.35 -0.35
N VAL A 205 -2.15 5.32 0.38
CA VAL A 205 -1.08 5.39 1.40
C VAL A 205 0.11 4.51 1.01
N SER A 206 1.30 4.89 1.46
CA SER A 206 2.53 4.08 1.42
C SER A 206 2.94 3.62 2.81
N HIS A 207 3.83 2.64 2.89
CA HIS A 207 4.29 2.11 4.18
C HIS A 207 5.09 3.17 4.95
N GLY A 208 4.87 3.26 6.27
CA GLY A 208 5.64 4.15 7.15
C GLY A 208 6.98 3.57 7.58
N GLU A 209 7.07 2.25 7.61
CA GLU A 209 8.24 1.53 8.07
C GLU A 209 9.46 1.83 7.17
N GLY A 210 10.53 2.32 7.78
CA GLY A 210 11.72 2.75 7.07
C GLY A 210 11.52 4.00 6.18
N PHE A 211 10.37 4.67 6.21
CA PHE A 211 10.14 5.85 5.38
C PHE A 211 11.13 6.98 5.72
N ASN A 212 11.31 7.24 7.01
CA ASN A 212 12.18 8.31 7.53
C ASN A 212 13.64 7.89 7.73
N ASP A 213 14.05 6.67 7.35
CA ASP A 213 15.39 6.13 7.66
C ASP A 213 16.50 6.61 6.72
N SER A 214 16.23 7.62 5.89
CA SER A 214 17.20 8.22 4.98
C SER A 214 17.03 9.75 4.89
N PRO A 215 18.12 10.51 4.73
CA PRO A 215 18.09 11.98 4.78
C PRO A 215 17.38 12.62 3.58
N ASP A 216 17.16 11.85 2.50
CA ASP A 216 16.44 12.29 1.32
C ASP A 216 14.92 12.11 1.44
N ALA A 217 14.40 11.53 2.52
CA ALA A 217 12.98 11.20 2.69
C ALA A 217 12.38 11.78 3.99
N GLU A 218 11.10 12.13 3.94
CA GLU A 218 10.33 12.51 5.13
C GLU A 218 8.83 12.22 4.97
N SER A 219 8.24 11.56 5.97
CA SER A 219 6.80 11.46 6.15
C SER A 219 6.30 12.73 6.85
N ILE A 220 5.23 13.32 6.32
CA ILE A 220 4.68 14.60 6.79
C ILE A 220 3.32 14.38 7.47
N SER A 221 2.54 13.43 6.97
CA SER A 221 1.22 13.10 7.50
C SER A 221 0.86 11.66 7.15
N GLY A 222 0.14 11.01 8.06
CA GLY A 222 -0.68 9.85 7.73
C GLY A 222 -2.09 10.26 7.32
N GLY A 223 -3.00 9.30 7.30
CA GLY A 223 -4.40 9.57 7.02
C GLY A 223 -5.30 8.44 7.48
N VAL A 224 -6.59 8.73 7.60
CA VAL A 224 -7.62 7.73 7.90
C VAL A 224 -7.61 6.70 6.78
N CYS A 225 -7.22 5.47 7.10
CA CYS A 225 -7.14 4.39 6.13
C CYS A 225 -7.39 3.05 6.82
N LEU A 226 -7.53 1.99 6.03
CA LEU A 226 -7.76 0.63 6.53
C LEU A 226 -6.47 -0.11 6.90
N LYS A 227 -5.33 0.59 6.98
CA LYS A 227 -4.05 0.07 7.43
C LYS A 227 -3.72 0.58 8.82
N ASN A 228 -2.44 0.67 9.17
CA ASN A 228 -1.98 1.05 10.49
C ASN A 228 -1.67 2.56 10.60
N ALA A 229 -1.34 3.02 11.81
CA ALA A 229 -1.17 4.44 12.10
C ALA A 229 0.09 5.07 11.46
N GLU A 230 1.02 4.24 10.99
CA GLU A 230 2.28 4.67 10.39
C GLU A 230 2.16 4.92 8.88
N ALA A 231 1.04 4.53 8.27
CA ALA A 231 0.74 4.77 6.86
C ALA A 231 1.04 6.23 6.46
N VAL A 232 1.73 6.43 5.34
CA VAL A 232 2.11 7.76 4.85
C VAL A 232 1.14 8.19 3.77
N ALA A 233 0.42 9.28 4.02
CA ALA A 233 -0.47 9.93 3.06
C ALA A 233 0.17 11.13 2.38
N LEU A 234 0.99 11.89 3.12
CA LEU A 234 1.80 13.00 2.59
C LEU A 234 3.26 12.75 2.94
N GLY A 235 4.14 12.77 1.94
CA GLY A 235 5.57 12.56 2.16
C GLY A 235 6.41 12.99 0.98
N ARG A 236 7.70 13.21 1.21
CA ARG A 236 8.67 13.57 0.17
C ARG A 236 9.80 12.54 0.14
N GLN A 237 10.28 12.22 -1.05
CA GLN A 237 11.58 11.61 -1.25
C GLN A 237 12.29 12.25 -2.44
N GLY A 238 13.51 12.74 -2.23
CA GLY A 238 14.25 13.48 -3.25
C GLY A 238 13.42 14.64 -3.82
N ASN A 239 13.31 14.65 -5.15
CA ASN A 239 12.54 15.59 -5.98
C ASN A 239 11.06 15.19 -6.16
N TYR A 240 10.58 14.17 -5.46
CA TYR A 240 9.20 13.69 -5.56
C TYR A 240 8.43 13.94 -4.26
N PHE A 241 7.17 14.32 -4.40
CA PHE A 241 6.22 14.49 -3.30
C PHE A 241 4.99 13.61 -3.55
N MET A 242 4.62 12.78 -2.59
CA MET A 242 3.37 12.03 -2.61
C MET A 242 2.25 12.88 -2.00
N TRP A 243 1.22 13.12 -2.78
CA TRP A 243 -0.08 13.61 -2.32
C TRP A 243 -1.09 12.47 -2.41
N GLY A 244 -1.25 11.70 -1.33
CA GLY A 244 -2.04 10.49 -1.31
C GLY A 244 -3.54 10.70 -1.54
N PHE A 245 -4.08 11.85 -1.14
CA PHE A 245 -5.52 12.15 -1.24
C PHE A 245 -5.97 12.33 -2.70
N ALA A 246 -7.12 11.76 -3.06
CA ALA A 246 -7.61 11.73 -4.44
C ALA A 246 -8.60 12.86 -4.80
N GLY A 247 -8.85 13.83 -3.91
CA GLY A 247 -9.76 14.95 -4.16
C GLY A 247 -9.44 15.72 -5.46
N SER A 248 -10.46 16.02 -6.29
CA SER A 248 -10.35 17.08 -7.29
C SER A 248 -10.42 18.44 -6.57
N PRO A 249 -9.95 19.57 -7.13
CA PRO A 249 -9.97 20.85 -6.43
C PRO A 249 -11.33 21.24 -5.84
N ASP A 250 -12.44 20.97 -6.55
CA ASP A 250 -13.79 21.26 -6.04
C ASP A 250 -14.22 20.37 -4.87
N TYR A 251 -13.58 19.21 -4.73
CA TYR A 251 -13.77 18.27 -3.64
C TYR A 251 -12.73 18.45 -2.52
N MET A 252 -11.69 19.26 -2.70
CA MET A 252 -10.78 19.63 -1.61
C MET A 252 -11.44 20.67 -0.69
N THR A 253 -11.16 20.60 0.61
CA THR A 253 -11.46 21.71 1.51
C THR A 253 -10.62 22.95 1.14
N ASP A 254 -11.03 24.14 1.56
CA ASP A 254 -10.27 25.36 1.22
C ASP A 254 -8.90 25.39 1.89
N GLU A 255 -8.79 24.81 3.09
CA GLU A 255 -7.50 24.56 3.75
C GLU A 255 -6.63 23.63 2.90
N ALA A 256 -7.19 22.53 2.40
CA ALA A 256 -6.46 21.56 1.59
C ALA A 256 -5.98 22.14 0.26
N LYS A 257 -6.77 23.01 -0.38
CA LYS A 257 -6.34 23.76 -1.57
C LYS A 257 -5.10 24.60 -1.30
N ASP A 258 -5.06 25.33 -0.19
CA ASP A 258 -3.92 26.18 0.17
C ASP A 258 -2.70 25.33 0.58
N VAL A 259 -2.88 24.22 1.29
CA VAL A 259 -1.81 23.26 1.60
C VAL A 259 -1.28 22.57 0.34
N PHE A 260 -2.14 22.25 -0.63
CA PHE A 260 -1.74 21.67 -1.90
C PHE A 260 -0.87 22.64 -2.72
N VAL A 261 -1.26 23.92 -2.79
CA VAL A 261 -0.43 24.98 -3.39
C VAL A 261 0.92 25.09 -2.68
N ASN A 262 0.93 25.00 -1.35
CA ASN A 262 2.17 25.01 -0.59
C ASN A 262 3.06 23.80 -0.87
N ALA A 263 2.48 22.60 -1.06
CA ALA A 263 3.23 21.39 -1.42
C ALA A 263 3.92 21.54 -2.79
N ILE A 264 3.26 22.15 -3.78
CA ILE A 264 3.84 22.49 -5.08
C ILE A 264 5.05 23.43 -4.92
N CYS A 265 4.88 24.50 -4.14
CA CYS A 265 5.97 25.45 -3.87
C CYS A 265 7.14 24.80 -3.10
N TYR A 266 6.81 23.90 -2.19
CA TYR A 266 7.77 23.18 -1.36
C TYR A 266 8.62 22.23 -2.20
N ILE A 267 8.03 21.42 -3.08
CA ILE A 267 8.78 20.42 -3.85
C ILE A 267 9.75 21.05 -4.85
N LYS A 268 9.46 22.27 -5.34
CA LYS A 268 10.39 23.03 -6.21
C LYS A 268 11.78 23.22 -5.59
N LYS A 269 11.90 23.29 -4.26
CA LYS A 269 13.18 23.44 -3.54
C LYS A 269 14.12 22.23 -3.72
N PHE A 270 13.58 21.13 -4.24
CA PHE A 270 14.27 19.86 -4.43
C PHE A 270 14.58 19.58 -5.91
N ASP A 271 14.55 20.62 -6.74
CA ASP A 271 15.00 20.54 -8.13
C ASP A 271 16.43 19.99 -8.21
N HIS A 272 16.63 18.99 -9.08
CA HIS A 272 17.86 18.20 -9.24
C HIS A 272 18.34 17.46 -7.99
N LYS A 273 17.50 17.29 -6.96
CA LYS A 273 17.80 16.49 -5.76
C LYS A 273 17.16 15.10 -5.85
N ALA A 274 17.70 14.26 -6.73
CA ALA A 274 17.22 12.89 -6.94
C ALA A 274 17.15 12.08 -5.63
N ALA A 275 16.25 11.09 -5.60
CA ALA A 275 16.22 10.09 -4.54
C ALA A 275 17.56 9.36 -4.44
N MET A 276 18.07 9.24 -3.22
CA MET A 276 19.37 8.62 -2.93
C MET A 276 19.20 7.15 -2.57
N VAL A 277 18.19 6.82 -1.76
CA VAL A 277 17.92 5.44 -1.33
C VAL A 277 16.89 4.81 -2.25
N LYS A 278 17.24 3.66 -2.83
CA LYS A 278 16.26 2.78 -3.47
C LYS A 278 15.62 1.89 -2.42
N LYS A 279 14.31 2.01 -2.22
CA LYS A 279 13.53 1.11 -1.37
C LYS A 279 13.57 -0.28 -1.97
N VAL A 280 14.10 -1.21 -1.21
CA VAL A 280 13.93 -2.64 -1.46
C VAL A 280 12.61 -3.03 -0.80
N GLN A 281 11.74 -3.75 -1.53
CA GLN A 281 10.53 -4.30 -0.94
C GLN A 281 10.96 -5.44 0.01
N ILE A 282 11.20 -5.10 1.27
CA ILE A 282 11.61 -6.04 2.33
C ILE A 282 10.85 -5.79 3.61
N GLU A 283 10.72 -6.85 4.42
CA GLU A 283 10.27 -6.71 5.81
C GLU A 283 11.30 -5.90 6.60
N THR A 284 10.82 -4.97 7.42
CA THR A 284 11.67 -4.23 8.36
C THR A 284 11.58 -4.87 9.73
N ARG A 285 12.36 -4.39 10.70
CA ARG A 285 12.40 -4.96 12.04
C ARG A 285 11.06 -4.93 12.78
N SER A 286 10.11 -4.09 12.35
CA SER A 286 8.73 -4.11 12.83
C SER A 286 8.04 -5.48 12.64
N GLY A 287 8.48 -6.28 11.66
CA GLY A 287 8.04 -7.67 11.51
C GLY A 287 8.38 -8.54 12.74
N ILE A 288 9.46 -8.24 13.48
CA ILE A 288 9.76 -8.92 14.76
C ILE A 288 8.78 -8.48 15.85
N ASP A 289 8.44 -7.20 15.90
CA ASP A 289 7.46 -6.66 16.85
C ASP A 289 6.08 -7.28 16.60
N GLU A 290 5.72 -7.45 15.32
CA GLU A 290 4.51 -8.16 14.90
C GLU A 290 4.54 -9.64 15.29
N LEU A 291 5.65 -10.35 15.12
CA LEU A 291 5.78 -11.75 15.57
C LEU A 291 5.64 -11.88 17.09
N VAL A 292 6.24 -10.98 17.86
CA VAL A 292 6.09 -10.95 19.32
C VAL A 292 4.65 -10.68 19.71
N TYR A 293 3.98 -9.74 19.03
CA TYR A 293 2.56 -9.45 19.26
C TYR A 293 1.68 -10.66 18.95
N ARG A 294 1.81 -11.26 17.76
CA ARG A 294 0.99 -12.39 17.30
C ARG A 294 1.25 -13.67 18.07
N LEU A 295 2.45 -13.90 18.59
CA LEU A 295 2.72 -15.02 19.48
C LEU A 295 2.13 -14.72 20.86
N ASN A 296 0.80 -14.80 20.98
CA ASN A 296 0.05 -14.50 22.18
C ASN A 296 -1.22 -15.39 22.26
N LYS A 297 -1.40 -16.04 23.41
CA LYS A 297 -2.53 -16.96 23.61
C LYS A 297 -3.87 -16.23 23.69
N ASP A 298 -3.91 -15.02 24.24
CA ASP A 298 -5.13 -14.24 24.34
C ASP A 298 -5.60 -13.77 22.97
N LEU A 299 -4.68 -13.35 22.09
CA LEU A 299 -5.02 -13.03 20.71
C LEU A 299 -5.57 -14.24 19.95
N TYR A 300 -4.98 -15.43 20.15
CA TYR A 300 -5.52 -16.67 19.60
C TYR A 300 -6.95 -16.94 20.08
N ASN A 301 -7.19 -16.82 21.40
CA ASN A 301 -8.52 -17.02 21.98
C ASN A 301 -9.53 -15.99 21.46
N GLN A 302 -9.13 -14.72 21.34
CA GLN A 302 -9.95 -13.65 20.78
C GLN A 302 -10.33 -13.93 19.32
N ALA A 303 -9.39 -14.42 18.50
CA ALA A 303 -9.67 -14.78 17.11
C ALA A 303 -10.72 -15.92 17.02
N ILE A 304 -10.65 -16.92 17.91
CA ILE A 304 -11.67 -17.99 17.97
C ILE A 304 -13.04 -17.44 18.34
N VAL A 305 -13.11 -16.58 19.36
CA VAL A 305 -14.38 -15.97 19.81
C VAL A 305 -14.96 -15.11 18.68
N SER A 306 -14.17 -14.22 18.10
CA SER A 306 -14.57 -13.37 16.98
C SER A 306 -15.13 -14.17 15.81
N ARG A 307 -14.49 -15.31 15.48
CA ARG A 307 -14.96 -16.19 14.41
C ARG A 307 -16.32 -16.81 14.72
N ARG A 308 -16.51 -17.32 15.95
CA ARG A 308 -17.80 -17.92 16.37
C ARG A 308 -18.92 -16.88 16.35
N GLU A 309 -18.66 -15.69 16.86
CA GLU A 309 -19.63 -14.60 16.86
C GLU A 309 -19.98 -14.15 15.44
N GLY A 310 -18.99 -13.97 14.57
CA GLY A 310 -19.23 -13.65 13.16
C GLY A 310 -20.01 -14.73 12.42
N ASN A 311 -19.72 -16.01 12.70
CA ASN A 311 -20.50 -17.13 12.14
C ASN A 311 -21.95 -17.12 12.63
N LEU A 312 -22.19 -16.82 13.90
CA LEU A 312 -23.56 -16.67 14.43
C LEU A 312 -24.30 -15.52 13.75
N ARG A 313 -23.63 -14.38 13.52
CA ARG A 313 -24.20 -13.26 12.75
C ARG A 313 -24.53 -13.69 11.32
N MET A 314 -23.64 -14.42 10.65
CA MET A 314 -23.85 -14.93 9.30
C MET A 314 -25.06 -15.88 9.22
N LEU A 315 -25.18 -16.83 10.16
CA LEU A 315 -26.32 -17.75 10.23
C LEU A 315 -27.64 -17.02 10.46
N LYS A 316 -27.64 -16.02 11.35
CA LYS A 316 -28.81 -15.16 11.57
C LYS A 316 -29.20 -14.41 10.29
N MET A 317 -28.24 -13.78 9.61
CA MET A 317 -28.47 -13.09 8.34
C MET A 317 -29.01 -14.05 7.26
N GLN A 318 -28.44 -15.25 7.13
CA GLN A 318 -28.94 -16.26 6.20
C GLN A 318 -30.39 -16.65 6.49
N GLN A 319 -30.78 -16.76 7.77
CA GLN A 319 -32.16 -17.04 8.14
C GLN A 319 -33.09 -15.90 7.76
N GLU A 320 -32.72 -14.65 8.07
CA GLU A 320 -33.51 -13.47 7.70
C GLU A 320 -33.69 -13.35 6.17
N LEU A 321 -32.65 -13.65 5.38
CA LEU A 321 -32.72 -13.66 3.92
C LEU A 321 -33.62 -14.78 3.38
N LYS A 322 -33.59 -15.98 4.00
CA LYS A 322 -34.52 -17.07 3.66
C LYS A 322 -35.97 -16.67 3.94
N ASP A 323 -36.22 -16.04 5.07
CA ASP A 323 -37.57 -15.61 5.47
C ASP A 323 -38.13 -14.54 4.52
N LYS A 324 -37.30 -13.56 4.11
CA LYS A 324 -37.67 -12.57 3.08
C LYS A 324 -37.99 -13.23 1.73
N LYS A 325 -37.14 -14.14 1.29
CA LYS A 325 -37.34 -14.89 0.05
C LYS A 325 -38.62 -15.75 0.09
N ALA A 326 -38.92 -16.37 1.24
CA ALA A 326 -40.15 -17.12 1.45
C ALA A 326 -41.41 -16.23 1.37
N LYS A 327 -41.30 -14.94 1.66
CA LYS A 327 -42.36 -13.93 1.48
C LYS A 327 -42.46 -13.39 0.04
N GLY A 328 -41.62 -13.88 -0.88
CA GLY A 328 -41.58 -13.42 -2.27
C GLY A 328 -40.82 -12.11 -2.48
N GLU A 329 -40.05 -11.65 -1.49
CA GLU A 329 -39.21 -10.46 -1.63
C GLU A 329 -37.96 -10.77 -2.50
N ASP A 330 -37.61 -9.86 -3.41
CA ASP A 330 -36.34 -9.92 -4.13
C ASP A 330 -35.21 -9.48 -3.20
N ILE A 331 -34.36 -10.42 -2.81
CA ILE A 331 -33.21 -10.16 -1.95
C ILE A 331 -31.99 -9.66 -2.74
N GLY A 332 -31.98 -9.76 -4.07
CA GLY A 332 -30.88 -9.36 -4.93
C GLY A 332 -29.69 -10.32 -4.94
N HIS A 333 -28.89 -10.25 -6.01
CA HIS A 333 -27.80 -11.20 -6.30
C HIS A 333 -26.75 -11.32 -5.19
N GLY A 334 -26.34 -10.20 -4.57
CA GLY A 334 -25.35 -10.21 -3.49
C GLY A 334 -25.83 -10.98 -2.25
N ASN A 335 -27.13 -10.90 -1.93
CA ASN A 335 -27.70 -11.63 -0.80
C ASN A 335 -27.93 -13.11 -1.13
N GLU A 336 -28.21 -13.44 -2.39
CA GLU A 336 -28.23 -14.84 -2.83
C GLU A 336 -26.87 -15.52 -2.62
N MET A 337 -25.75 -14.81 -2.80
CA MET A 337 -24.42 -15.34 -2.49
C MET A 337 -24.27 -15.68 -1.00
N PHE A 338 -24.77 -14.83 -0.11
CA PHE A 338 -24.73 -15.10 1.33
C PHE A 338 -25.51 -16.36 1.71
N LEU A 339 -26.66 -16.65 1.09
CA LEU A 339 -27.40 -17.90 1.33
C LEU A 339 -26.61 -19.16 0.98
N LYS A 340 -25.66 -19.04 0.04
CA LYS A 340 -24.87 -20.15 -0.51
C LYS A 340 -23.51 -20.29 0.15
N MET A 341 -23.04 -19.25 0.85
CA MET A 341 -21.77 -19.26 1.56
C MET A 341 -21.83 -20.27 2.73
N PRO A 342 -20.98 -21.31 2.73
CA PRO A 342 -20.97 -22.26 3.83
C PRO A 342 -20.36 -21.62 5.09
N VAL A 343 -20.84 -22.04 6.27
CA VAL A 343 -20.38 -21.58 7.58
C VAL A 343 -19.69 -22.73 8.30
N THR A 344 -18.50 -22.50 8.86
CA THR A 344 -17.79 -23.49 9.69
C THR A 344 -17.13 -22.87 10.91
N ASN A 345 -17.31 -23.53 12.06
CA ASN A 345 -16.68 -23.21 13.34
C ASN A 345 -15.31 -23.90 13.53
N ASP A 346 -14.80 -24.61 12.51
CA ASP A 346 -13.53 -25.34 12.59
C ASP A 346 -12.35 -24.38 12.74
N THR A 347 -11.73 -24.35 13.91
CA THR A 347 -10.57 -23.50 14.19
C THR A 347 -9.30 -24.34 14.29
N GLN A 348 -8.17 -23.79 13.84
CA GLN A 348 -6.88 -24.42 14.06
C GLN A 348 -6.53 -24.56 15.55
N SER A 349 -5.70 -25.54 15.90
CA SER A 349 -5.19 -25.71 17.26
C SER A 349 -4.23 -24.56 17.65
N PHE A 350 -3.99 -24.38 18.95
CA PHE A 350 -2.99 -23.41 19.41
C PHE A 350 -1.56 -23.79 18.97
N GLU A 351 -1.27 -25.09 18.87
CA GLU A 351 0.01 -25.57 18.35
C GLU A 351 0.20 -25.16 16.89
N ASP A 352 -0.81 -25.37 16.05
CA ASP A 352 -0.76 -24.99 14.63
C ASP A 352 -0.71 -23.47 14.47
N TYR A 353 -1.36 -22.72 15.37
CA TYR A 353 -1.24 -21.26 15.44
C TYR A 353 0.21 -20.84 15.69
N VAL A 354 0.86 -21.39 16.72
CA VAL A 354 2.25 -21.06 17.07
C VAL A 354 3.21 -21.48 15.95
N LYS A 355 3.09 -22.72 15.44
CA LYS A 355 3.89 -23.23 14.31
C LYS A 355 3.78 -22.32 13.09
N GLY A 356 2.56 -21.85 12.79
CA GLY A 356 2.29 -20.99 11.64
C GLY A 356 3.04 -19.65 11.68
N PHE A 357 3.29 -19.08 12.87
CA PHE A 357 4.04 -17.82 13.02
C PHE A 357 5.53 -18.04 13.25
N ALA A 358 5.92 -19.00 14.10
CA ALA A 358 7.31 -19.17 14.50
C ALA A 358 8.10 -20.18 13.65
N GLY A 359 7.41 -20.97 12.82
CA GLY A 359 7.98 -22.05 12.03
C GLY A 359 8.40 -23.27 12.86
N ASP A 360 8.63 -24.39 12.17
CA ASP A 360 8.91 -25.69 12.80
C ASP A 360 10.19 -25.69 13.63
N SER A 361 11.22 -24.94 13.21
CA SER A 361 12.52 -24.92 13.89
C SER A 361 12.42 -24.34 15.29
N LEU A 362 11.71 -23.21 15.47
CA LEU A 362 11.51 -22.64 16.80
C LEU A 362 10.44 -23.41 17.59
N PHE A 363 9.42 -23.97 16.92
CA PHE A 363 8.44 -24.83 17.59
C PHE A 363 9.05 -26.10 18.19
N ARG A 364 9.99 -26.76 17.52
CA ARG A 364 10.72 -27.91 18.09
C ARG A 364 11.47 -27.56 19.38
N LEU A 365 11.89 -26.30 19.55
CA LEU A 365 12.63 -25.84 20.72
C LEU A 365 11.72 -25.39 21.87
N TYR A 366 10.64 -24.68 21.55
CA TYR A 366 9.84 -23.96 22.55
C TYR A 366 8.40 -24.48 22.69
N GLY A 367 7.92 -25.29 21.76
CA GLY A 367 6.54 -25.79 21.75
C GLY A 367 5.53 -24.64 21.84
N THR A 368 4.63 -24.69 22.82
CA THR A 368 3.63 -23.64 23.07
C THR A 368 4.06 -22.63 24.13
N ASN A 369 5.32 -22.63 24.57
CA ASN A 369 5.84 -21.68 25.56
C ASN A 369 6.14 -20.31 24.92
N ILE A 370 5.10 -19.47 24.86
CA ILE A 370 5.15 -18.10 24.31
C ILE A 370 6.27 -17.25 24.92
N GLY A 371 6.53 -17.37 26.23
CA GLY A 371 7.56 -16.59 26.91
C GLY A 371 8.97 -16.81 26.34
N HIS A 372 9.28 -18.03 25.90
CA HIS A 372 10.56 -18.34 25.26
C HIS A 372 10.70 -17.69 23.88
N TYR A 373 9.62 -17.60 23.09
CA TYR A 373 9.64 -16.88 21.82
C TYR A 373 9.88 -15.39 22.04
N HIS A 374 9.14 -14.76 22.96
CA HIS A 374 9.31 -13.34 23.27
C HIS A 374 10.74 -13.03 23.73
N LYS A 375 11.30 -13.88 24.60
CA LYS A 375 12.70 -13.77 25.03
C LYS A 375 13.66 -13.90 23.85
N TYR A 376 13.50 -14.93 23.02
CA TYR A 376 14.32 -15.15 21.83
C TYR A 376 14.30 -13.94 20.88
N TYR A 377 13.14 -13.42 20.52
CA TYR A 377 13.06 -12.29 19.60
C TYR A 377 13.65 -11.00 20.19
N ARG A 378 13.39 -10.73 21.49
CA ARG A 378 13.92 -9.52 22.17
C ARG A 378 15.43 -9.55 22.35
N GLU A 379 16.00 -10.68 22.77
CA GLU A 379 17.45 -10.84 22.94
C GLU A 379 18.21 -10.77 21.61
N ASN A 380 17.55 -11.09 20.50
CA ASN A 380 18.14 -11.13 19.17
C ASN A 380 17.73 -9.97 18.26
N TYR A 381 16.94 -9.03 18.77
CA TYR A 381 16.31 -7.96 17.98
C TYR A 381 17.32 -7.18 17.14
N GLU A 382 18.51 -6.91 17.70
CA GLU A 382 19.57 -6.14 17.04
C GLU A 382 20.31 -6.87 15.90
N TYR A 383 20.05 -8.17 15.70
CA TYR A 383 20.79 -9.03 14.78
C TYR A 383 19.91 -9.61 13.65
N PHE A 384 18.62 -9.28 13.60
CA PHE A 384 17.78 -9.70 12.49
C PHE A 384 18.12 -8.92 11.21
N TYR A 385 18.09 -9.62 10.09
CA TYR A 385 18.26 -9.05 8.75
C TYR A 385 17.40 -9.79 7.72
N PRO A 386 17.13 -9.19 6.54
CA PRO A 386 16.29 -9.80 5.51
C PRO A 386 16.87 -11.11 4.94
N SER A 387 15.99 -12.10 4.78
CA SER A 387 16.23 -13.39 4.09
C SER A 387 15.30 -13.52 2.88
N GLY A 388 15.45 -12.60 1.94
CA GLY A 388 14.51 -12.43 0.83
C GLY A 388 13.53 -11.29 1.09
N VAL A 389 12.45 -11.28 0.32
CA VAL A 389 11.59 -10.10 0.15
C VAL A 389 10.69 -9.81 1.36
N TYR A 390 10.42 -10.76 2.26
CA TYR A 390 9.51 -10.48 3.38
C TYR A 390 9.72 -11.38 4.60
N THR A 391 10.94 -11.83 4.83
CA THR A 391 11.28 -12.64 6.00
C THR A 391 12.54 -12.10 6.64
N LEU A 392 12.57 -12.10 7.96
CA LEU A 392 13.76 -11.77 8.74
C LEU A 392 14.38 -13.05 9.28
N GLN A 393 15.71 -13.12 9.24
CA GLN A 393 16.47 -14.20 9.85
C GLN A 393 17.52 -13.64 10.81
N LEU A 394 17.88 -14.45 11.79
CA LEU A 394 18.90 -14.12 12.77
C LEU A 394 20.29 -14.19 12.12
N ASP A 395 21.00 -13.06 12.09
CA ASP A 395 22.41 -13.00 11.70
C ASP A 395 23.30 -13.58 12.80
N ARG A 396 23.70 -14.84 12.65
CA ARG A 396 24.60 -15.51 13.60
C ARG A 396 25.99 -14.90 13.63
N ASP A 397 26.45 -14.29 12.54
CA ASP A 397 27.77 -13.64 12.48
C ASP A 397 27.74 -12.35 13.33
N ALA A 398 26.72 -11.50 13.15
CA ALA A 398 26.55 -10.28 13.96
C ALA A 398 26.25 -10.60 15.44
N GLN A 399 25.42 -11.63 15.68
CA GLN A 399 25.14 -12.13 17.03
C GLN A 399 26.42 -12.60 17.74
N LYS A 400 27.29 -13.36 17.06
CA LYS A 400 28.59 -13.82 17.60
C LYS A 400 29.49 -12.65 18.01
N LEU A 401 29.45 -11.55 17.26
CA LEU A 401 30.20 -10.33 17.59
C LEU A 401 29.57 -9.52 18.73
N GLY A 402 28.27 -9.71 19.02
CA GLY A 402 27.55 -8.96 20.05
C GLY A 402 27.40 -7.47 19.74
N ILE A 403 27.52 -7.09 18.46
CA ILE A 403 27.39 -5.70 18.00
C ILE A 403 26.19 -5.59 17.07
N SER A 404 25.25 -4.72 17.42
CA SER A 404 24.06 -4.43 16.62
C SER A 404 24.42 -4.11 15.16
N ASN A 405 23.62 -4.65 14.24
CA ASN A 405 23.79 -4.38 12.82
C ASN A 405 23.46 -2.94 12.39
N ARG A 406 22.98 -2.11 13.32
CA ARG A 406 22.70 -0.68 13.13
C ARG A 406 23.81 0.23 13.63
N LYS A 407 24.88 -0.32 14.20
CA LYS A 407 26.00 0.45 14.73
C LYS A 407 27.22 0.36 13.83
N VAL A 408 27.79 1.51 13.47
CA VAL A 408 29.03 1.61 12.68
C VAL A 408 30.19 0.83 13.33
N ALA A 409 30.15 0.64 14.66
CA ALA A 409 31.09 -0.21 15.41
C ALA A 409 31.16 -1.66 14.90
N LEU A 410 30.09 -2.19 14.28
CA LEU A 410 30.12 -3.51 13.64
C LEU A 410 31.10 -3.49 12.45
N LEU A 411 31.03 -2.45 11.62
CA LEU A 411 31.94 -2.28 10.48
C LEU A 411 33.38 -2.14 10.99
N ASP A 412 33.63 -1.31 12.01
CA ASP A 412 34.95 -1.17 12.62
C ASP A 412 35.54 -2.50 13.10
N LYS A 413 34.71 -3.31 13.77
CA LYS A 413 35.12 -4.62 14.27
C LYS A 413 35.48 -5.56 13.12
N CYS A 414 34.68 -5.59 12.05
CA CYS A 414 34.96 -6.40 10.87
C CYS A 414 36.23 -5.95 10.16
N VAL A 415 36.44 -4.64 9.95
CA VAL A 415 37.70 -4.14 9.33
C VAL A 415 38.90 -4.51 10.19
N SER A 416 38.82 -4.37 11.51
CA SER A 416 39.88 -4.79 12.42
C SER A 416 40.17 -6.29 12.34
N LEU A 417 39.15 -7.14 12.23
CA LEU A 417 39.32 -8.58 12.03
C LEU A 417 40.07 -8.90 10.72
N LEU A 418 39.75 -8.21 9.62
CA LEU A 418 40.46 -8.33 8.35
C LEU A 418 41.93 -7.89 8.47
N GLU A 419 42.21 -6.76 9.11
CA GLU A 419 43.58 -6.24 9.32
C GLU A 419 44.48 -7.21 10.09
N HIS A 420 43.91 -7.99 11.02
CA HIS A 420 44.64 -8.95 11.84
C HIS A 420 44.56 -10.39 11.32
N GLY A 421 43.94 -10.64 10.15
CA GLY A 421 43.79 -11.99 9.59
C GLY A 421 42.94 -12.94 10.44
N LYS A 422 42.00 -12.43 11.26
CA LYS A 422 41.15 -13.22 12.15
C LYS A 422 39.72 -13.27 11.65
N ASP A 423 39.07 -14.44 11.67
CA ASP A 423 37.68 -14.64 11.24
C ASP A 423 37.36 -13.94 9.89
N VAL A 424 38.33 -13.95 8.96
CA VAL A 424 38.32 -13.13 7.73
C VAL A 424 37.04 -13.31 6.91
N ALA A 425 36.61 -14.56 6.72
CA ALA A 425 35.39 -14.87 5.96
C ALA A 425 34.12 -14.29 6.62
N MET A 426 34.03 -14.32 7.95
CA MET A 426 32.89 -13.75 8.68
C MET A 426 32.89 -12.21 8.59
N ALA A 427 34.06 -11.60 8.79
CA ALA A 427 34.22 -10.15 8.68
C ALA A 427 33.85 -9.64 7.28
N GLN A 428 34.32 -10.32 6.23
CA GLN A 428 33.99 -9.99 4.84
C GLN A 428 32.49 -10.11 4.58
N ARG A 429 31.85 -11.24 4.97
CA ARG A 429 30.39 -11.42 4.82
C ARG A 429 29.59 -10.30 5.47
N LEU A 430 29.97 -9.89 6.69
CA LEU A 430 29.28 -8.82 7.41
C LEU A 430 29.44 -7.45 6.74
N LEU A 431 30.65 -7.13 6.25
CA LEU A 431 30.91 -5.88 5.53
C LEU A 431 30.13 -5.79 4.22
N GLU A 432 30.09 -6.86 3.43
CA GLU A 432 29.31 -6.92 2.18
C GLU A 432 27.79 -6.91 2.43
N ARG A 433 27.35 -7.58 3.51
CA ARG A 433 25.94 -7.59 3.91
C ARG A 433 25.46 -6.19 4.30
N TYR A 434 26.22 -5.49 5.14
CA TYR A 434 25.79 -4.24 5.76
C TYR A 434 26.31 -2.97 5.06
N THR A 435 26.99 -3.06 3.92
CA THR A 435 27.38 -1.89 3.12
C THR A 435 27.04 -2.09 1.64
N THR A 436 27.20 -1.04 0.82
CA THR A 436 27.13 -1.13 -0.65
C THR A 436 28.48 -1.40 -1.31
N GLN A 437 29.51 -1.67 -0.51
CA GLN A 437 30.88 -1.88 -0.98
C GLN A 437 31.22 -3.36 -1.05
N ASN A 438 32.23 -3.71 -1.86
CA ASN A 438 32.69 -5.08 -2.10
C ASN A 438 34.23 -5.18 -2.14
N PHE A 439 34.92 -4.34 -1.36
CA PHE A 439 36.38 -4.37 -1.32
C PHE A 439 36.89 -5.72 -0.82
N THR A 440 38.03 -6.15 -1.35
CA THR A 440 38.65 -7.43 -0.96
C THR A 440 39.81 -7.23 0.02
N LYS A 441 40.37 -6.01 0.13
CA LYS A 441 41.51 -5.71 1.00
C LYS A 441 41.07 -4.93 2.23
N ALA A 442 41.67 -5.25 3.38
CA ALA A 442 41.40 -4.57 4.65
C ALA A 442 41.71 -3.07 4.60
N ALA A 443 42.78 -2.67 3.90
CA ALA A 443 43.18 -1.27 3.76
C ALA A 443 42.11 -0.43 3.02
N ASP A 444 41.49 -0.98 1.98
CA ASP A 444 40.45 -0.29 1.21
C ASP A 444 39.19 -0.07 2.07
N TRP A 445 38.80 -1.09 2.84
CA TRP A 445 37.73 -0.97 3.83
C TRP A 445 38.02 0.10 4.88
N ARG A 446 39.23 0.11 5.46
CA ARG A 446 39.65 1.10 6.46
C ARG A 446 39.62 2.51 5.89
N ASN A 447 40.14 2.70 4.68
CA ASN A 447 40.16 3.99 4.00
C ASN A 447 38.74 4.49 3.73
N TRP A 448 37.86 3.65 3.17
CA TRP A 448 36.47 4.00 2.93
C TRP A 448 35.75 4.38 4.23
N LEU A 449 35.93 3.59 5.29
CA LEU A 449 35.26 3.84 6.57
C LEU A 449 35.76 5.14 7.21
N ASN A 450 37.07 5.42 7.18
CA ASN A 450 37.63 6.67 7.71
C ASN A 450 37.13 7.89 6.95
N GLN A 451 37.03 7.82 5.62
CA GLN A 451 36.54 8.91 4.78
C GLN A 451 35.06 9.19 4.99
N ASN A 452 34.25 8.14 5.19
CA ASN A 452 32.80 8.25 5.16
C ASN A 452 32.13 8.20 6.53
N ARG A 453 32.83 7.85 7.62
CA ARG A 453 32.28 7.59 8.97
C ARG A 453 31.21 8.59 9.39
N ASN A 454 31.50 9.88 9.28
CA ASN A 454 30.61 10.95 9.76
C ASN A 454 29.42 11.21 8.84
N ASN A 455 29.42 10.62 7.65
CA ASN A 455 28.37 10.72 6.65
C ASN A 455 27.59 9.41 6.48
N LEU A 456 27.91 8.34 7.23
CA LEU A 456 27.16 7.09 7.16
C LEU A 456 25.81 7.22 7.87
N PHE A 457 24.77 6.71 7.23
CA PHE A 457 23.46 6.47 7.85
C PHE A 457 23.05 5.02 7.58
N TYR A 458 22.20 4.48 8.44
CA TYR A 458 21.68 3.12 8.31
C TYR A 458 20.23 3.17 7.83
N THR A 459 19.91 2.38 6.81
CA THR A 459 18.55 2.29 6.26
C THR A 459 18.10 0.83 6.21
N GLU A 460 16.95 0.54 6.83
CA GLU A 460 16.30 -0.76 6.73
C GLU A 460 15.59 -0.88 5.39
N SER A 461 14.88 0.17 4.97
CA SER A 461 14.19 0.21 3.66
C SER A 461 15.15 0.12 2.47
N GLY A 462 16.41 0.54 2.63
CA GLY A 462 17.48 0.40 1.65
C GLY A 462 18.22 -0.96 1.69
N GLY A 463 17.67 -1.98 2.35
CA GLY A 463 18.27 -3.32 2.40
C GLY A 463 19.06 -3.63 3.66
N PHE A 464 18.79 -2.97 4.78
CA PHE A 464 19.56 -3.10 6.04
C PHE A 464 21.04 -2.75 5.82
N LYS A 465 21.33 -1.59 5.21
CA LYS A 465 22.70 -1.19 4.85
C LYS A 465 23.09 0.16 5.42
N PHE A 466 24.37 0.30 5.73
CA PHE A 466 25.04 1.59 5.86
C PHE A 466 25.31 2.15 4.47
N MET A 467 24.83 3.37 4.25
CA MET A 467 25.02 4.13 3.02
C MET A 467 25.67 5.48 3.34
N VAL A 468 26.41 6.02 2.37
CA VAL A 468 27.02 7.34 2.49
C VAL A 468 25.97 8.39 2.14
N ASN A 469 25.80 9.40 3.00
CA ASN A 469 24.96 10.55 2.70
C ASN A 469 25.59 11.40 1.59
N THR A 470 25.06 11.21 0.39
CA THR A 470 25.39 11.98 -0.81
C THR A 470 24.28 12.97 -1.18
N TYR A 471 23.23 13.08 -0.37
CA TYR A 471 22.08 13.90 -0.70
C TYR A 471 22.47 15.37 -0.85
N GLY A 472 22.06 15.98 -1.97
CA GLY A 472 22.43 17.36 -2.32
C GLY A 472 23.88 17.55 -2.81
N LYS A 473 24.67 16.48 -2.95
CA LYS A 473 26.00 16.52 -3.60
C LYS A 473 25.88 16.06 -5.06
N THR A 474 26.62 16.70 -5.96
CA THR A 474 26.76 16.24 -7.35
C THR A 474 27.56 14.95 -7.36
N VAL A 475 26.87 13.81 -7.41
CA VAL A 475 27.50 12.50 -7.63
C VAL A 475 27.33 12.14 -9.10
N PRO A 476 28.37 11.67 -9.81
CA PRO A 476 28.21 11.08 -11.13
C PRO A 476 27.14 10.00 -11.07
N LEU A 477 26.24 9.97 -12.06
CA LEU A 477 25.28 8.88 -12.22
C LEU A 477 26.05 7.57 -12.42
N GLY A 478 26.35 6.87 -11.33
CA GLY A 478 26.86 5.51 -11.36
C GLY A 478 25.81 4.57 -11.95
N GLU A 479 26.25 3.42 -12.46
CA GLU A 479 25.40 2.44 -13.12
C GLU A 479 24.15 2.13 -12.30
N GLN A 480 23.02 2.60 -12.85
CA GLN A 480 21.70 2.42 -12.29
C GLN A 480 21.28 0.97 -12.53
N HIS A 481 21.50 0.09 -11.54
CA HIS A 481 20.82 -1.19 -11.54
C HIS A 481 19.31 -0.95 -11.38
N SER A 482 18.54 -1.37 -12.39
CA SER A 482 17.08 -1.41 -12.33
C SER A 482 16.68 -2.41 -11.24
N TYR A 483 15.87 -1.99 -10.27
CA TYR A 483 15.21 -2.93 -9.38
C TYR A 483 14.16 -3.67 -10.20
N GLN A 484 14.46 -4.93 -10.54
CA GLN A 484 13.43 -5.85 -11.03
C GLN A 484 12.78 -6.46 -9.79
N LEU A 485 11.47 -6.20 -9.62
CA LEU A 485 10.65 -7.03 -8.74
C LEU A 485 10.95 -8.50 -9.09
N PRO A 486 11.25 -9.37 -8.10
CA PRO A 486 11.52 -10.76 -8.39
C PRO A 486 10.36 -11.33 -9.20
N LYS A 487 10.66 -11.90 -10.38
CA LYS A 487 9.68 -12.62 -11.18
C LYS A 487 9.06 -13.69 -10.28
N ALA A 488 7.75 -13.60 -10.06
CA ALA A 488 7.02 -14.57 -9.27
C ALA A 488 7.28 -15.98 -9.85
N VAL A 489 7.82 -16.87 -9.02
CA VAL A 489 7.99 -18.27 -9.37
C VAL A 489 6.61 -18.91 -9.40
N VAL A 490 6.17 -19.33 -10.58
CA VAL A 490 4.93 -20.08 -10.73
C VAL A 490 5.21 -21.53 -10.37
N GLY A 491 4.70 -21.97 -9.21
CA GLY A 491 4.52 -23.39 -8.90
C GLY A 491 4.87 -23.80 -7.48
N GLY A 492 3.89 -24.42 -6.79
CA GLY A 492 4.08 -25.28 -5.61
C GLY A 492 3.37 -24.80 -4.35
N GLU A 493 3.93 -23.77 -3.73
CA GLU A 493 3.53 -23.27 -2.41
C GLU A 493 3.50 -21.75 -2.37
N PRO A 494 2.60 -21.13 -1.58
CA PRO A 494 2.58 -19.70 -1.41
C PRO A 494 3.87 -19.26 -0.72
N THR A 495 4.42 -18.14 -1.18
CA THR A 495 5.59 -17.50 -0.57
C THR A 495 5.19 -16.11 -0.15
N THR A 496 5.99 -15.44 0.68
CA THR A 496 5.67 -14.07 1.03
C THR A 496 5.68 -13.10 -0.16
N ALA A 497 6.46 -13.40 -1.21
CA ALA A 497 6.46 -12.64 -2.46
C ALA A 497 5.33 -12.98 -3.41
N ASP A 498 4.72 -14.14 -3.22
CA ASP A 498 3.53 -14.56 -3.94
C ASP A 498 2.60 -15.34 -3.01
N PRO A 499 1.81 -14.64 -2.16
CA PRO A 499 1.13 -15.23 -1.01
C PRO A 499 -0.03 -16.16 -1.38
N VAL A 500 -0.37 -16.24 -2.67
CA VAL A 500 -1.49 -17.06 -3.15
C VAL A 500 -1.00 -17.96 -4.27
N ALA A 501 -0.72 -19.23 -3.99
CA ALA A 501 -0.48 -20.21 -5.05
C ALA A 501 -1.82 -20.72 -5.58
N VAL A 502 -2.04 -20.63 -6.90
CA VAL A 502 -3.26 -21.11 -7.56
C VAL A 502 -2.94 -22.40 -8.31
N SER A 503 -3.80 -23.40 -8.17
CA SER A 503 -3.76 -24.67 -8.88
C SER A 503 -5.16 -25.07 -9.35
N ALA A 504 -5.26 -25.96 -10.33
CA ALA A 504 -6.55 -26.46 -10.82
C ALA A 504 -6.48 -27.97 -11.05
N ARG A 505 -7.59 -28.67 -10.82
CA ARG A 505 -7.73 -30.12 -11.07
C ARG A 505 -9.17 -30.49 -11.36
N PHE A 506 -9.36 -31.59 -12.09
CA PHE A 506 -10.66 -32.25 -12.22
C PHE A 506 -10.87 -33.26 -11.09
N ILE A 507 -12.09 -33.30 -10.56
CA ILE A 507 -12.61 -34.39 -9.75
C ILE A 507 -13.61 -35.15 -10.64
N PRO A 508 -13.29 -36.40 -11.03
CA PRO A 508 -14.17 -37.20 -11.88
C PRO A 508 -15.59 -37.32 -11.31
N GLY A 509 -16.59 -37.12 -12.18
CA GLY A 509 -17.98 -37.43 -11.87
C GLY A 509 -18.34 -38.90 -12.14
N ASN A 510 -19.64 -39.20 -12.24
CA ASN A 510 -20.16 -40.57 -12.46
C ASN A 510 -19.95 -41.12 -13.90
N GLY A 511 -18.91 -40.69 -14.64
CA GLY A 511 -18.45 -41.38 -15.86
C GLY A 511 -18.91 -40.85 -17.23
N ASN A 512 -19.44 -39.62 -17.35
CA ASN A 512 -20.00 -39.09 -18.61
C ASN A 512 -19.33 -37.82 -19.16
N LYS A 513 -18.01 -37.64 -18.95
CA LYS A 513 -17.31 -36.36 -19.28
C LYS A 513 -17.99 -35.14 -18.62
N LYS A 514 -18.46 -35.37 -17.39
CA LYS A 514 -19.11 -34.40 -16.51
C LYS A 514 -18.34 -34.39 -15.20
N ASP A 515 -17.31 -33.56 -15.15
CA ASP A 515 -16.39 -33.53 -14.01
C ASP A 515 -16.48 -32.21 -13.29
N SER A 516 -16.10 -32.22 -12.01
CA SER A 516 -15.97 -30.98 -11.26
C SER A 516 -14.59 -30.39 -11.47
N LEU A 517 -14.52 -29.22 -12.10
CA LEU A 517 -13.32 -28.40 -12.07
C LEU A 517 -13.19 -27.78 -10.68
N VAL A 518 -12.02 -27.94 -10.07
CA VAL A 518 -11.67 -27.30 -8.79
C VAL A 518 -10.46 -26.42 -9.00
N ILE A 519 -10.62 -25.12 -8.76
CA ILE A 519 -9.54 -24.16 -8.59
C ILE A 519 -9.23 -24.09 -7.09
N GLU A 520 -7.98 -24.34 -6.73
CA GLU A 520 -7.49 -24.29 -5.35
C GLU A 520 -6.50 -23.12 -5.20
N ALA A 521 -6.78 -22.23 -4.25
CA ALA A 521 -5.86 -21.21 -3.79
C ALA A 521 -5.28 -21.61 -2.43
N LYS A 522 -3.97 -21.85 -2.37
CA LYS A 522 -3.21 -21.95 -1.11
C LYS A 522 -2.74 -20.55 -0.73
N ILE A 523 -3.03 -20.11 0.49
CA ILE A 523 -2.79 -18.74 0.95
C ILE A 523 -1.80 -18.80 2.12
N LEU A 524 -0.75 -17.99 2.05
CA LEU A 524 0.29 -17.95 3.07
C LEU A 524 -0.30 -17.60 4.45
N LYS A 525 0.23 -18.19 5.52
CA LYS A 525 -0.25 -17.89 6.88
C LYS A 525 -0.11 -16.39 7.19
N GLY A 526 -1.17 -15.81 7.75
CA GLY A 526 -1.26 -14.36 8.03
C GLY A 526 -1.80 -13.53 6.86
N TRP A 527 -1.88 -14.11 5.66
CA TRP A 527 -2.45 -13.48 4.47
C TRP A 527 -3.85 -13.99 4.19
N HIS A 528 -4.60 -13.21 3.43
CA HIS A 528 -5.97 -13.50 3.04
C HIS A 528 -6.33 -12.88 1.68
N ILE A 529 -7.36 -13.45 1.04
CA ILE A 529 -8.05 -12.87 -0.12
C ILE A 529 -9.53 -12.69 0.22
N TYR A 530 -10.21 -11.75 -0.43
CA TYR A 530 -11.57 -11.39 -0.06
C TYR A 530 -12.60 -12.30 -0.72
N ALA A 531 -13.48 -12.91 0.07
CA ALA A 531 -14.65 -13.66 -0.40
C ALA A 531 -15.86 -12.75 -0.61
N TYR A 532 -15.98 -11.71 0.23
CA TYR A 532 -16.99 -10.67 0.15
C TYR A 532 -16.47 -9.42 0.84
N VAL A 533 -16.80 -8.26 0.27
CA VAL A 533 -16.63 -6.96 0.93
C VAL A 533 -17.91 -6.16 0.77
N SER A 534 -18.26 -5.36 1.78
CA SER A 534 -19.38 -4.44 1.71
C SER A 534 -19.11 -3.31 0.71
N LYS A 535 -20.17 -2.68 0.20
CA LYS A 535 -20.06 -1.66 -0.87
C LYS A 535 -19.24 -0.43 -0.49
N ASP A 536 -19.13 -0.16 0.81
CA ASP A 536 -18.37 0.92 1.43
C ASP A 536 -16.88 0.57 1.64
N ASN A 537 -16.45 -0.62 1.23
CA ASN A 537 -15.08 -1.07 1.41
C ASN A 537 -14.29 -1.06 0.08
N PRO A 538 -13.03 -0.58 0.07
CA PRO A 538 -12.23 -0.42 -1.14
C PRO A 538 -11.54 -1.70 -1.64
N PHE A 539 -11.61 -2.81 -0.91
CA PHE A 539 -10.93 -4.06 -1.30
C PHE A 539 -11.64 -4.80 -2.42
N ILE A 540 -10.90 -5.62 -3.16
CA ILE A 540 -11.43 -6.35 -4.33
C ILE A 540 -11.85 -7.77 -3.95
N VAL A 541 -13.12 -8.09 -4.20
CA VAL A 541 -13.65 -9.46 -4.09
C VAL A 541 -12.92 -10.39 -5.06
N THR A 542 -12.57 -11.58 -4.59
CA THR A 542 -11.96 -12.62 -5.42
C THR A 542 -12.97 -13.12 -6.45
N GLU A 543 -12.60 -13.02 -7.72
CA GLU A 543 -13.40 -13.48 -8.84
C GLU A 543 -12.77 -14.69 -9.53
N THR A 544 -13.58 -15.69 -9.83
CA THR A 544 -13.17 -16.81 -10.67
C THR A 544 -13.12 -16.40 -12.14
N ARG A 545 -12.10 -16.87 -12.85
CA ARG A 545 -11.93 -16.71 -14.30
C ARG A 545 -12.08 -18.05 -14.97
N LEU A 546 -12.85 -18.11 -16.06
CA LEU A 546 -13.10 -19.33 -16.82
C LEU A 546 -13.27 -19.00 -18.30
N GLU A 547 -12.48 -19.65 -19.15
CA GLU A 547 -12.64 -19.66 -20.60
C GLU A 547 -12.80 -21.13 -21.03
N LEU A 548 -13.95 -21.43 -21.63
CA LEU A 548 -14.30 -22.78 -22.08
C LEU A 548 -13.99 -22.96 -23.57
N PRO A 549 -13.48 -24.12 -23.99
CA PRO A 549 -13.35 -24.46 -25.40
C PRO A 549 -14.73 -24.75 -26.03
N GLU A 550 -14.77 -24.74 -27.36
CA GLU A 550 -15.95 -25.15 -28.11
C GLU A 550 -16.42 -26.56 -27.70
N GLY A 551 -17.72 -26.71 -27.45
CA GLY A 551 -18.32 -27.98 -27.01
C GLY A 551 -18.21 -28.28 -25.51
N ALA A 552 -17.60 -27.38 -24.71
CA ALA A 552 -17.67 -27.43 -23.26
C ALA A 552 -18.68 -26.40 -22.72
N ILE A 553 -19.51 -26.83 -21.77
CA ILE A 553 -20.44 -25.97 -21.04
C ILE A 553 -20.21 -26.16 -19.54
N ALA A 554 -20.43 -25.09 -18.79
CA ALA A 554 -20.33 -25.11 -17.34
C ALA A 554 -21.67 -24.75 -16.71
N ASP A 555 -21.88 -25.23 -15.49
CA ASP A 555 -22.87 -24.60 -14.62
C ASP A 555 -22.53 -23.10 -14.49
N GLN A 556 -23.52 -22.24 -14.27
CA GLN A 556 -23.25 -20.80 -14.11
C GLN A 556 -22.78 -20.43 -12.70
N GLU A 557 -22.72 -21.39 -11.77
CA GLU A 557 -22.61 -21.09 -10.34
C GLU A 557 -21.48 -21.85 -9.64
N TRP A 558 -20.46 -21.11 -9.22
CA TRP A 558 -19.34 -21.62 -8.44
C TRP A 558 -19.72 -21.92 -6.99
N LYS A 559 -19.31 -23.08 -6.49
CA LYS A 559 -19.33 -23.43 -5.07
C LYS A 559 -17.98 -23.13 -4.45
N THR A 560 -17.96 -22.50 -3.28
CA THR A 560 -16.72 -22.15 -2.58
C THR A 560 -16.59 -22.88 -1.25
N THR A 561 -15.36 -22.94 -0.73
CA THR A 561 -15.12 -23.24 0.68
C THR A 561 -15.74 -22.17 1.59
N ALA A 562 -15.88 -22.48 2.88
CA ALA A 562 -16.38 -21.50 3.84
C ALA A 562 -15.40 -20.32 3.93
N ALA A 563 -15.93 -19.11 3.78
CA ALA A 563 -15.20 -17.91 4.13
C ALA A 563 -15.30 -17.67 5.63
N ILE A 564 -14.36 -16.91 6.18
CA ILE A 564 -14.38 -16.52 7.59
C ILE A 564 -14.68 -15.02 7.72
N PRO A 565 -15.40 -14.59 8.76
CA PRO A 565 -15.57 -13.18 9.08
C PRO A 565 -14.22 -12.53 9.35
N TYR A 566 -13.97 -11.35 8.77
CA TYR A 566 -12.74 -10.60 9.04
C TYR A 566 -12.79 -9.96 10.43
N PRO A 567 -11.78 -10.18 11.30
CA PRO A 567 -11.73 -9.55 12.61
C PRO A 567 -11.78 -8.02 12.50
N GLY A 568 -12.63 -7.38 13.31
CA GLY A 568 -12.72 -5.91 13.37
C GLY A 568 -13.46 -5.24 12.21
N ASN A 569 -14.00 -5.98 11.23
CA ASN A 569 -14.88 -5.42 10.20
C ASN A 569 -16.07 -6.34 9.92
N GLU A 570 -17.26 -5.94 10.40
CA GLU A 570 -18.48 -6.75 10.34
C GLU A 570 -19.05 -6.95 8.92
N GLY A 571 -18.52 -6.25 7.91
CA GLY A 571 -18.95 -6.31 6.51
C GLY A 571 -18.00 -7.08 5.58
N MET A 572 -16.98 -7.76 6.10
CA MET A 572 -15.98 -8.44 5.28
C MET A 572 -15.86 -9.93 5.60
N PHE A 573 -15.75 -10.74 4.55
CA PHE A 573 -15.45 -12.15 4.64
C PHE A 573 -14.23 -12.47 3.79
N ILE A 574 -13.32 -13.25 4.35
CA ILE A 574 -12.04 -13.57 3.74
C ILE A 574 -11.84 -15.08 3.62
N PHE A 575 -10.96 -15.48 2.72
CA PHE A 575 -10.35 -16.80 2.72
C PHE A 575 -8.93 -16.69 3.28
N GLU A 576 -8.57 -17.59 4.20
CA GLU A 576 -7.21 -17.74 4.73
C GLU A 576 -6.77 -19.20 4.65
N GLY A 577 -5.46 -19.44 4.51
CA GLY A 577 -4.86 -20.78 4.41
C GLY A 577 -5.17 -21.52 3.11
N LYS A 578 -6.45 -21.80 2.84
CA LYS A 578 -6.90 -22.51 1.64
C LYS A 578 -8.32 -22.10 1.22
N ALA A 579 -8.51 -21.85 -0.08
CA ALA A 579 -9.82 -21.69 -0.68
C ALA A 579 -9.99 -22.62 -1.89
N ASN A 580 -11.14 -23.28 -2.00
CA ASN A 580 -11.49 -24.03 -3.21
C ASN A 580 -12.71 -23.42 -3.87
N PHE A 581 -12.66 -23.29 -5.20
CA PHE A 581 -13.75 -22.87 -6.06
C PHE A 581 -14.05 -24.04 -6.98
N ARG A 582 -15.28 -24.54 -6.94
CA ARG A 582 -15.71 -25.75 -7.64
C ARG A 582 -16.86 -25.44 -8.58
N LEU A 583 -16.77 -25.94 -9.80
CA LEU A 583 -17.82 -25.86 -10.81
C LEU A 583 -17.96 -27.19 -11.54
N LEU A 584 -19.17 -27.56 -11.93
CA LEU A 584 -19.39 -28.71 -12.80
C LEU A 584 -19.18 -28.29 -14.26
N ILE A 585 -18.41 -29.07 -15.01
CA ILE A 585 -18.14 -28.88 -16.44
C ILE A 585 -18.64 -30.11 -17.18
N ASP A 586 -19.50 -29.90 -18.18
CA ASP A 586 -19.83 -30.90 -19.20
C ASP A 586 -19.00 -30.60 -20.45
N TYR A 587 -18.07 -31.51 -20.75
CA TYR A 587 -17.22 -31.44 -21.92
C TYR A 587 -17.44 -32.65 -22.83
N SER A 588 -18.66 -33.22 -22.79
CA SER A 588 -19.03 -34.38 -23.60
C SER A 588 -18.89 -34.13 -25.11
N GLN A 589 -19.11 -32.88 -25.55
CA GLN A 589 -18.99 -32.44 -26.95
C GLN A 589 -17.63 -31.79 -27.27
N ALA A 590 -16.74 -31.66 -26.29
CA ALA A 590 -15.43 -31.10 -26.52
C ALA A 590 -14.47 -32.12 -27.16
N LYS A 591 -13.57 -31.64 -28.02
CA LYS A 591 -12.51 -32.46 -28.61
C LYS A 591 -11.50 -32.87 -27.53
N ALA A 592 -11.10 -34.13 -27.53
CA ALA A 592 -10.10 -34.65 -26.59
C ALA A 592 -8.78 -33.88 -26.70
N GLY A 593 -8.14 -33.57 -25.57
CA GLY A 593 -6.89 -32.81 -25.53
C GLY A 593 -7.05 -31.29 -25.71
N THR A 594 -8.28 -30.78 -25.76
CA THR A 594 -8.52 -29.33 -25.66
C THR A 594 -8.25 -28.85 -24.24
N LYS A 595 -7.99 -27.55 -24.10
CA LYS A 595 -7.62 -26.93 -22.82
C LYS A 595 -8.72 -26.01 -22.33
N ILE A 596 -8.98 -26.09 -21.03
CA ILE A 596 -9.76 -25.09 -20.30
C ILE A 596 -8.78 -24.11 -19.67
N LYS A 597 -9.04 -22.80 -19.80
CA LYS A 597 -8.33 -21.77 -19.03
C LYS A 597 -9.16 -21.39 -17.82
N CYS A 598 -8.56 -21.46 -16.65
CA CYS A 598 -9.26 -21.12 -15.41
C CYS A 598 -8.32 -20.47 -14.40
N GLY A 599 -8.85 -19.67 -13.49
CA GLY A 599 -8.00 -18.87 -12.61
C GLY A 599 -8.75 -17.99 -11.64
N LEU A 600 -8.01 -17.08 -11.02
CA LEU A 600 -8.55 -16.10 -10.08
C LEU A 600 -8.05 -14.69 -10.44
N TYR A 601 -8.95 -13.71 -10.36
CA TYR A 601 -8.60 -12.30 -10.18
C TYR A 601 -8.86 -11.94 -8.73
N TYR A 602 -7.85 -11.46 -8.01
CA TYR A 602 -7.95 -11.24 -6.57
C TYR A 602 -7.04 -10.12 -6.10
N GLN A 603 -7.36 -9.60 -4.93
CA GLN A 603 -6.45 -8.82 -4.11
C GLN A 603 -6.07 -9.64 -2.88
N VAL A 604 -4.78 -9.67 -2.55
CA VAL A 604 -4.26 -10.36 -1.36
C VAL A 604 -3.68 -9.34 -0.38
N CYS A 605 -4.04 -9.49 0.87
CA CYS A 605 -3.59 -8.63 1.96
C CYS A 605 -3.15 -9.48 3.16
N ASP A 606 -2.29 -8.91 3.98
CA ASP A 606 -2.21 -9.28 5.39
C ASP A 606 -2.77 -8.11 6.23
N GLU A 607 -2.65 -8.21 7.53
CA GLU A 607 -3.13 -7.21 8.49
C GLU A 607 -2.45 -5.84 8.31
N THR A 608 -1.23 -5.81 7.78
CA THR A 608 -0.51 -4.57 7.59
C THR A 608 -0.64 -4.09 6.15
N LYS A 609 -0.42 -4.92 5.13
CA LYS A 609 -0.29 -4.49 3.72
C LYS A 609 -1.23 -5.20 2.75
N CYS A 610 -1.36 -4.65 1.55
CA CYS A 610 -2.08 -5.26 0.45
C CYS A 610 -1.20 -5.25 -0.81
N TYR A 611 -1.24 -6.31 -1.59
CA TYR A 611 -0.64 -6.28 -2.93
C TYR A 611 -1.63 -5.73 -3.95
N PRO A 612 -1.14 -5.14 -5.05
CA PRO A 612 -1.99 -4.76 -6.16
C PRO A 612 -2.83 -5.96 -6.63
N PRO A 613 -4.09 -5.72 -7.03
CA PRO A 613 -4.92 -6.76 -7.61
C PRO A 613 -4.22 -7.45 -8.78
N LYS A 614 -4.32 -8.78 -8.85
CA LYS A 614 -3.62 -9.59 -9.85
C LYS A 614 -4.53 -10.69 -10.37
N GLU A 615 -4.35 -11.00 -11.64
CA GLU A 615 -4.95 -12.17 -12.27
C GLU A 615 -3.92 -13.31 -12.39
N LYS A 616 -4.35 -14.54 -12.07
CA LYS A 616 -3.59 -15.78 -12.28
C LYS A 616 -4.45 -16.78 -13.04
N MET A 617 -4.03 -17.06 -14.28
CA MET A 617 -4.65 -18.04 -15.16
C MET A 617 -3.80 -19.31 -15.26
N LEU A 618 -4.47 -20.45 -15.35
CA LEU A 618 -3.92 -21.78 -15.55
C LEU A 618 -4.58 -22.43 -16.76
N GLU A 619 -3.85 -23.33 -17.42
CA GLU A 619 -4.38 -24.20 -18.46
C GLU A 619 -4.44 -25.65 -17.97
N ILE A 620 -5.60 -26.29 -18.10
CA ILE A 620 -5.79 -27.71 -17.79
C ILE A 620 -6.38 -28.45 -18.99
N SER A 621 -5.83 -29.60 -19.33
CA SER A 621 -6.32 -30.43 -20.44
C SER A 621 -7.50 -31.29 -19.98
N ILE A 622 -8.49 -31.44 -20.88
CA ILE A 622 -9.60 -32.39 -20.77
C ILE A 622 -9.41 -33.64 -21.62
#